data_AF-F3Z8Z5-F1
#
_entry.id   AF-F3Z8Z5-F1
#
_cell.length_a   1.000
_cell.length_b   1.000
_cell.length_c   1.000
_cell.angle_alpha   90.00
_cell.angle_beta   90.00
_cell.angle_gamma   90.00
#
_symmetry.space_group_name_H-M   'P 1'
#
loop_
_entity.id
_entity.type
_entity.pdbx_description
1 polymer ?
#
loop_
_entity_poly.entity_id
_entity_poly.type
_entity_poly.pdbx_seq_one_letter_code
_entity_poly.pdbx_strand_id
1 'polypeptide(L)'
;MSALFTVPGDALAGAAASGAGTPRTTALAVGCSLCLYEAGMALNDWADRAEDAAERPHRPLPSGRITAPAALLAASALTAAGLALAARAGRPALLLASALASTVWAYDLRLKHTPWGPLAMGAARGLDVLLGAAAQPGARTRTALAAAGALTAHTTAVTAVSRHEVRGGSTSAPLAALAASTALGAALVRGALGRTRNTPRTGHSAPVPPHPRRAGWQQPPPARRAPPSPPRSPPGTR
;
A
#
# COMPACT_ATOMS: atom_id res chain seq x y z
N MET A 1 -4.82 13.52 19.55
CA MET A 1 -3.88 12.38 19.49
C MET A 1 -3.50 12.16 18.03
N SER A 2 -2.32 12.66 17.67
CA SER A 2 -1.42 12.28 16.58
C SER A 2 -1.99 11.56 15.34
N ALA A 3 -2.59 12.30 14.40
CA ALA A 3 -2.76 11.82 13.02
C ALA A 3 -1.41 11.59 12.30
N LEU A 4 -0.33 12.23 12.79
CA LEU A 4 1.06 12.09 12.32
C LEU A 4 1.56 10.63 12.23
N PHE A 5 1.06 9.71 13.07
CA PHE A 5 1.47 8.30 13.03
C PHE A 5 0.57 7.42 12.17
N THR A 6 -0.68 7.83 11.92
CA THR A 6 -1.64 7.02 11.15
C THR A 6 -1.52 7.27 9.66
N VAL A 7 -1.10 8.46 9.25
CA VAL A 7 -1.03 8.85 7.83
C VAL A 7 0.09 8.12 7.05
N PRO A 8 1.36 8.12 7.50
CA PRO A 8 2.36 7.25 6.88
C PRO A 8 1.99 5.76 6.99
N GLY A 9 1.15 5.39 7.98
CA GLY A 9 0.61 4.05 8.14
C GLY A 9 -0.26 3.57 6.97
N ASP A 10 -1.00 4.45 6.30
CA ASP A 10 -1.84 4.10 5.16
C ASP A 10 -1.00 3.79 3.92
N ALA A 11 -0.02 4.65 3.62
CA ALA A 11 0.92 4.42 2.54
C ALA A 11 1.74 3.13 2.76
N LEU A 12 2.14 2.86 4.02
CA LEU A 12 2.78 1.61 4.41
C LEU A 12 1.85 0.40 4.27
N ALA A 13 0.59 0.51 4.69
CA ALA A 13 -0.40 -0.56 4.57
C ALA A 13 -0.68 -0.89 3.10
N GLY A 14 -0.79 0.13 2.24
CA GLY A 14 -0.90 -0.03 0.80
C GLY A 14 0.32 -0.72 0.18
N ALA A 15 1.53 -0.29 0.56
CA ALA A 15 2.77 -0.91 0.11
C ALA A 15 2.86 -2.37 0.55
N ALA A 16 2.53 -2.68 1.81
CA ALA A 16 2.51 -4.04 2.33
C ALA A 16 1.47 -4.94 1.62
N ALA A 17 0.27 -4.41 1.36
CA ALA A 17 -0.80 -5.14 0.66
C ALA A 17 -0.50 -5.44 -0.82
N SER A 18 0.50 -4.76 -1.40
CA SER A 18 0.94 -4.99 -2.78
C SER A 18 1.78 -6.26 -2.95
N GLY A 19 2.44 -6.73 -1.88
CA GLY A 19 3.29 -7.93 -1.87
C GLY A 19 4.57 -7.85 -2.71
N ALA A 20 4.89 -6.70 -3.33
CA ALA A 20 6.03 -6.55 -4.22
C ALA A 20 6.57 -5.12 -4.17
N GLY A 21 7.36 -4.78 -3.16
CA GLY A 21 7.92 -3.43 -2.97
C GLY A 21 9.42 -3.45 -2.73
N THR A 22 10.10 -2.37 -3.13
CA THR A 22 11.49 -2.11 -2.75
C THR A 22 11.53 -1.08 -1.62
N PRO A 23 12.55 -1.08 -0.75
CA PRO A 23 12.70 -0.05 0.28
C PRO A 23 12.65 1.38 -0.31
N ARG A 24 13.20 1.56 -1.52
CA ARG A 24 13.18 2.83 -2.24
C ARG A 24 11.77 3.28 -2.61
N THR A 25 10.95 2.40 -3.20
CA THR A 25 9.58 2.76 -3.63
C THR A 25 8.66 2.97 -2.45
N THR A 26 8.83 2.20 -1.38
CA THR A 26 8.15 2.44 -0.10
C THR A 26 8.54 3.80 0.49
N ALA A 27 9.83 4.15 0.51
CA ALA A 27 10.28 5.46 1.00
C ALA A 27 9.72 6.62 0.17
N LEU A 28 9.64 6.49 -1.16
CA LEU A 28 9.03 7.50 -2.02
C LEU A 28 7.53 7.67 -1.73
N ALA A 29 6.80 6.56 -1.52
CA ALA A 29 5.37 6.60 -1.20
C ALA A 29 5.10 7.25 0.17
N VAL A 30 5.86 6.85 1.19
CA VAL A 30 5.76 7.42 2.54
C VAL A 30 6.15 8.90 2.52
N GLY A 31 7.24 9.26 1.84
CA GLY A 31 7.64 10.65 1.68
C GLY A 31 6.57 11.51 0.98
N CYS A 32 5.93 10.96 -0.06
CA CYS A 32 4.81 11.62 -0.73
C CYS A 32 3.63 11.84 0.21
N SER A 33 3.20 10.79 0.93
CA SER A 33 2.12 10.83 1.91
C SER A 33 2.37 11.87 3.01
N LEU A 34 3.59 11.88 3.57
CA LEU A 34 3.99 12.88 4.57
C LEU A 34 3.97 14.30 4.01
N CYS A 35 4.49 14.53 2.80
CA CYS A 35 4.46 15.85 2.18
C CYS A 35 3.01 16.33 1.97
N LEU A 36 2.11 15.47 1.49
CA LEU A 36 0.71 15.81 1.26
C LEU A 36 -0.06 16.01 2.57
N TYR A 37 0.28 15.28 3.63
CA TYR A 37 -0.27 15.48 4.95
C TYR A 37 0.10 16.85 5.52
N GLU A 38 1.39 17.18 5.52
CA GLU A 38 1.88 18.48 6.01
C GLU A 38 1.35 19.64 5.16
N ALA A 39 1.21 19.42 3.84
CA ALA A 39 0.56 20.38 2.95
C ALA A 39 -0.90 20.65 3.36
N GLY A 40 -1.66 19.60 3.67
CA GLY A 40 -3.03 19.72 4.16
C GLY A 40 -3.12 20.41 5.52
N MET A 41 -2.21 20.12 6.45
CA MET A 41 -2.14 20.82 7.74
C MET A 41 -1.90 22.32 7.57
N ALA A 42 -0.91 22.70 6.76
CA ALA A 42 -0.60 24.09 6.47
C ALA A 42 -1.74 24.80 5.71
N LEU A 43 -2.40 24.11 4.77
CA LEU A 43 -3.53 24.64 4.03
C LEU A 43 -4.75 24.83 4.93
N ASN A 44 -5.02 23.88 5.82
CA ASN A 44 -6.10 23.96 6.79
C ASN A 44 -5.94 25.18 7.69
N ASP A 45 -4.75 25.38 8.25
CA ASP A 45 -4.40 26.55 9.07
C ASP A 45 -4.62 27.86 8.28
N TRP A 46 -4.20 27.89 7.01
CA TRP A 46 -4.43 29.04 6.14
C TRP A 46 -5.92 29.30 5.86
N ALA A 47 -6.71 28.24 5.68
CA ALA A 47 -8.15 28.33 5.42
C ALA A 47 -8.93 28.77 6.66
N ASP A 48 -8.55 28.28 7.84
CA ASP A 48 -9.23 28.55 9.13
C ASP A 48 -8.81 29.89 9.77
N ARG A 49 -7.83 30.61 9.20
CA ARG A 49 -7.24 31.82 9.79
C ARG A 49 -8.24 32.88 10.31
N ALA A 50 -9.40 33.04 9.68
CA ALA A 50 -10.40 34.02 10.10
C ALA A 50 -11.23 33.52 11.30
N GLU A 51 -11.59 32.24 11.30
CA GLU A 51 -12.27 31.57 12.41
C GLU A 51 -11.33 31.45 13.61
N ASP A 52 -10.08 31.05 13.36
CA ASP A 52 -9.02 31.01 14.37
C ASP A 52 -8.72 32.40 14.95
N ALA A 53 -8.85 33.48 14.19
CA ALA A 53 -8.69 34.83 14.73
C ALA A 53 -9.80 35.23 15.71
N ALA A 54 -11.03 34.73 15.51
CA ALA A 54 -12.16 34.98 16.39
C ALA A 54 -12.11 34.10 17.66
N GLU A 55 -11.80 32.82 17.52
CA GLU A 55 -11.87 31.86 18.64
C GLU A 55 -10.55 31.67 19.38
N ARG A 56 -9.41 31.79 18.67
CA ARG A 56 -8.08 31.40 19.16
C ARG A 56 -6.99 32.36 18.65
N PRO A 57 -7.05 33.65 19.02
CA PRO A 57 -6.17 34.69 18.47
C PRO A 57 -4.67 34.45 18.71
N HIS A 58 -4.32 33.60 19.67
CA HIS A 58 -2.94 33.22 19.97
C HIS A 58 -2.31 32.27 18.93
N ARG A 59 -3.09 31.69 18.00
CA ARG A 59 -2.55 30.78 16.97
C ARG A 59 -1.53 31.47 16.05
N PRO A 60 -0.56 30.76 15.46
CA PRO A 60 0.57 31.37 14.73
C PRO A 60 0.16 32.33 13.60
N LEU A 61 -0.89 31.99 12.84
CA LEU A 61 -1.40 32.83 11.75
C LEU A 61 -2.14 34.08 12.26
N PRO A 62 -3.17 33.98 13.13
CA PRO A 62 -3.82 35.16 13.70
C PRO A 62 -2.89 36.07 14.51
N SER A 63 -1.93 35.49 15.24
CA SER A 63 -0.95 36.25 16.02
C SER A 63 0.14 36.92 15.18
N GLY A 64 0.15 36.71 13.85
CA GLY A 64 1.14 37.31 12.95
C GLY A 64 2.54 36.70 13.02
N ARG A 65 2.74 35.63 13.80
CA ARG A 65 4.02 34.90 13.87
C ARG A 65 4.38 34.21 12.56
N ILE A 66 3.37 33.83 11.77
CA ILE A 66 3.50 33.34 10.40
C ILE A 66 2.53 34.14 9.53
N THR A 67 2.99 34.60 8.37
CA THR A 67 2.12 35.32 7.43
C THR A 67 1.24 34.34 6.64
N ALA A 68 0.02 34.75 6.30
CA ALA A 68 -0.88 33.92 5.48
C ALA A 68 -0.26 33.51 4.13
N PRO A 69 0.44 34.39 3.38
CA PRO A 69 1.14 33.97 2.16
C PRO A 69 2.22 32.90 2.41
N ALA A 70 2.93 32.96 3.54
CA ALA A 70 3.95 31.96 3.87
C ALA A 70 3.33 30.57 4.14
N ALA A 71 2.20 30.51 4.85
CA ALA A 71 1.48 29.25 5.07
C ALA A 71 0.97 28.64 3.76
N LEU A 72 0.39 29.47 2.87
CA LEU A 72 -0.07 29.01 1.56
C LEU A 72 1.10 28.54 0.69
N LEU A 73 2.22 29.28 0.68
CA LEU A 73 3.43 28.90 -0.04
C LEU A 73 3.99 27.56 0.46
N ALA A 74 4.03 27.36 1.79
CA ALA A 74 4.46 26.10 2.38
C ALA A 74 3.54 24.94 1.94
N ALA A 75 2.22 25.12 1.98
CA ALA A 75 1.26 24.13 1.51
C ALA A 75 1.45 23.78 0.02
N SER A 76 1.62 24.78 -0.84
CA SER A 76 1.88 24.57 -2.27
C SER A 76 3.23 23.90 -2.54
N ALA A 77 4.29 24.30 -1.83
CA ALA A 77 5.62 23.74 -1.99
C ALA A 77 5.68 22.26 -1.55
N LEU A 78 5.05 21.94 -0.40
CA LEU A 78 4.92 20.57 0.08
C LEU A 78 4.08 19.72 -0.86
N THR A 79 2.99 20.26 -1.42
CA THR A 79 2.20 19.58 -2.45
C THR A 79 3.06 19.25 -3.67
N ALA A 80 3.83 20.22 -4.18
CA ALA A 80 4.71 20.02 -5.33
C ALA A 80 5.81 18.99 -5.04
N ALA A 81 6.42 19.02 -3.85
CA ALA A 81 7.40 18.04 -3.42
C ALA A 81 6.80 16.63 -3.35
N GLY A 82 5.60 16.48 -2.79
CA GLY A 82 4.87 15.21 -2.75
C GLY A 82 4.61 14.65 -4.15
N LEU A 83 4.13 15.49 -5.08
CA LEU A 83 3.89 15.08 -6.47
C LEU A 83 5.20 14.70 -7.19
N ALA A 84 6.30 15.40 -6.93
CA ALA A 84 7.61 15.06 -7.48
C ALA A 84 8.11 13.69 -6.99
N LEU A 85 7.89 13.35 -5.71
CA LEU A 85 8.20 12.03 -5.17
C LEU A 85 7.33 10.93 -5.81
N ALA A 86 6.03 11.19 -5.99
CA ALA A 86 5.13 10.26 -6.67
C ALA A 86 5.51 10.05 -8.14
N ALA A 87 5.91 11.11 -8.84
CA ALA A 87 6.39 11.02 -10.23
C ALA A 87 7.62 10.11 -10.34
N ARG A 88 8.52 10.14 -9.35
CA ARG A 88 9.69 9.24 -9.27
C ARG A 88 9.32 7.79 -8.97
N ALA A 89 8.17 7.55 -8.35
CA ALA A 89 7.64 6.20 -8.11
C ALA A 89 6.89 5.64 -9.34
N GLY A 90 6.33 6.51 -10.18
CA GLY A 90 5.78 6.16 -11.49
C GLY A 90 4.45 6.85 -11.81
N ARG A 91 3.95 6.66 -13.04
CA ARG A 91 2.70 7.30 -13.52
C ARG A 91 1.47 6.94 -12.66
N PRO A 92 1.22 5.67 -12.26
CA PRO A 92 0.06 5.34 -11.44
C PRO A 92 0.08 6.03 -10.06
N ALA A 93 1.25 6.10 -9.43
CA ALA A 93 1.44 6.80 -8.16
C ALA A 93 1.18 8.30 -8.32
N LEU A 94 1.71 8.92 -9.38
CA LEU A 94 1.47 10.34 -9.66
C LEU A 94 -0.03 10.65 -9.84
N LEU A 95 -0.77 9.81 -10.56
CA LEU A 95 -2.22 10.02 -10.74
C LEU A 95 -2.98 9.97 -9.41
N LEU A 96 -2.67 9.00 -8.56
CA LEU A 96 -3.28 8.88 -7.24
C LEU A 96 -2.86 10.01 -6.29
N ALA A 97 -1.58 10.42 -6.34
CA ALA A 97 -1.09 11.55 -5.56
C ALA A 97 -1.75 12.87 -6.00
N SER A 98 -1.96 13.09 -7.30
CA SER A 98 -2.68 14.26 -7.82
C SER A 98 -4.15 14.26 -7.41
N ALA A 99 -4.81 13.10 -7.45
CA ALA A 99 -6.18 12.95 -6.97
C ALA A 99 -6.28 13.21 -5.45
N LEU A 100 -5.33 12.68 -4.67
CA LEU A 100 -5.21 12.91 -3.24
C LEU A 100 -4.99 14.39 -2.93
N ALA A 101 -4.02 15.04 -3.57
CA ALA A 101 -3.76 16.47 -3.41
C ALA A 101 -5.01 17.30 -3.74
N SER A 102 -5.68 17.00 -4.85
CA SER A 102 -6.92 17.68 -5.23
C SER A 102 -8.03 17.49 -4.18
N THR A 103 -8.13 16.30 -3.58
CA THR A 103 -9.10 16.00 -2.52
C THR A 103 -8.80 16.77 -1.24
N VAL A 104 -7.52 16.86 -0.84
CA VAL A 104 -7.06 17.65 0.31
C VAL A 104 -7.42 19.12 0.11
N TRP A 105 -7.04 19.70 -1.03
CA TRP A 105 -7.36 21.10 -1.34
C TRP A 105 -8.87 21.37 -1.40
N ALA A 106 -9.65 20.47 -2.01
CA ALA A 106 -11.10 20.58 -2.04
C ALA A 106 -11.71 20.50 -0.63
N TYR A 107 -11.18 19.63 0.22
CA TYR A 107 -11.60 19.50 1.61
C TYR A 107 -11.36 20.79 2.39
N ASP A 108 -10.11 21.27 2.42
CA ASP A 108 -9.70 22.42 3.24
C ASP A 108 -10.34 23.73 2.80
N LEU A 109 -10.53 23.93 1.49
CA LEU A 109 -11.06 25.20 0.97
C LEU A 109 -12.58 25.29 0.92
N ARG A 110 -13.29 24.14 0.85
CA ARG A 110 -14.75 24.15 0.64
C ARG A 110 -15.47 23.07 1.41
N LEU A 111 -15.07 21.80 1.26
CA LEU A 111 -15.95 20.69 1.65
C LEU A 111 -16.03 20.49 3.16
N LYS A 112 -15.04 20.94 3.94
CA LYS A 112 -15.02 20.73 5.40
C LYS A 112 -16.18 21.43 6.14
N HIS A 113 -16.81 22.45 5.58
CA HIS A 113 -18.01 23.07 6.17
C HIS A 113 -19.33 22.53 5.58
N THR A 114 -19.24 21.61 4.62
CA THR A 114 -20.40 21.03 3.92
C THR A 114 -20.74 19.62 4.42
N PRO A 115 -21.93 19.08 4.09
CA PRO A 115 -22.28 17.68 4.37
C PRO A 115 -21.31 16.66 3.74
N TRP A 116 -20.56 17.05 2.71
CA TRP A 116 -19.61 16.20 2.01
C TRP A 116 -18.25 16.07 2.71
N GLY A 117 -18.02 16.85 3.78
CA GLY A 117 -16.75 16.81 4.53
C GLY A 117 -16.32 15.41 5.00
N PRO A 118 -17.20 14.56 5.58
CA PRO A 118 -16.82 13.21 5.98
C PRO A 118 -16.40 12.34 4.80
N LEU A 119 -17.08 12.46 3.66
CA LEU A 119 -16.78 11.69 2.45
C LEU A 119 -15.43 12.08 1.87
N ALA A 120 -15.14 13.38 1.80
CA ALA A 120 -13.86 13.88 1.31
C ALA A 120 -12.69 13.43 2.20
N MET A 121 -12.87 13.46 3.53
CA MET A 121 -11.86 12.94 4.47
C MET A 121 -11.64 11.43 4.30
N GLY A 122 -12.72 10.65 4.17
CA GLY A 122 -12.60 9.21 3.89
C GLY A 122 -11.91 8.92 2.56
N ALA A 123 -12.26 9.65 1.50
CA ALA A 123 -11.65 9.51 0.18
C ALA A 123 -10.15 9.82 0.23
N ALA A 124 -9.73 10.86 0.96
CA ALA A 124 -8.31 11.17 1.15
C ALA A 124 -7.54 9.99 1.78
N ARG A 125 -8.09 9.35 2.84
CA ARG A 125 -7.47 8.16 3.45
C ARG A 125 -7.41 6.97 2.50
N GLY A 126 -8.50 6.70 1.77
CA GLY A 126 -8.52 5.65 0.75
C GLY A 126 -7.48 5.85 -0.35
N LEU A 127 -7.38 7.07 -0.88
CA LEU A 127 -6.42 7.43 -1.92
C LEU A 127 -4.97 7.30 -1.44
N ASP A 128 -4.68 7.62 -0.18
CA ASP A 128 -3.36 7.47 0.44
C ASP A 128 -2.92 5.99 0.53
N VAL A 129 -3.84 5.08 0.90
CA VAL A 129 -3.60 3.63 0.83
C VAL A 129 -3.33 3.17 -0.60
N LEU A 130 -4.14 3.63 -1.57
CA LEU A 130 -3.96 3.24 -2.97
C LEU A 130 -2.64 3.78 -3.55
N LEU A 131 -2.24 4.99 -3.17
CA LEU A 131 -0.96 5.59 -3.52
C LEU A 131 0.20 4.71 -3.05
N GLY A 132 0.15 4.25 -1.80
CA GLY A 132 1.14 3.33 -1.23
C GLY A 132 1.32 2.06 -2.06
N ALA A 133 0.21 1.46 -2.51
CA ALA A 133 0.21 0.28 -3.35
C ALA A 133 0.68 0.55 -4.80
N ALA A 134 0.27 1.67 -5.38
CA ALA A 134 0.58 2.02 -6.77
C ALA A 134 2.02 2.51 -6.98
N ALA A 135 2.68 2.95 -5.91
CA ALA A 135 4.11 3.28 -5.93
C ALA A 135 5.02 2.04 -6.07
N GLN A 136 4.47 0.84 -5.88
CA GLN A 136 5.25 -0.39 -5.88
C GLN A 136 5.40 -0.98 -7.31
N PRO A 137 6.61 -1.46 -7.71
CA PRO A 137 6.84 -1.99 -9.05
C PRO A 137 6.07 -3.29 -9.30
N GLY A 138 5.33 -3.38 -10.40
CA GLY A 138 4.56 -4.59 -10.75
C GLY A 138 3.38 -4.88 -9.82
N ALA A 139 3.07 -3.96 -8.90
CA ALA A 139 1.97 -4.10 -7.97
C ALA A 139 0.61 -4.10 -8.66
N ARG A 140 -0.28 -4.97 -8.18
CA ARG A 140 -1.68 -4.96 -8.58
C ARG A 140 -2.43 -4.07 -7.59
N THR A 141 -2.59 -2.78 -7.87
CA THR A 141 -3.36 -1.84 -7.02
C THR A 141 -4.73 -2.38 -6.59
N ARG A 142 -5.31 -3.29 -7.38
CA ARG A 142 -6.54 -4.04 -7.04
C ARG A 142 -6.47 -4.78 -5.70
N THR A 143 -5.32 -5.26 -5.25
CA THR A 143 -5.18 -5.95 -3.95
C THR A 143 -5.39 -4.99 -2.77
N ALA A 144 -5.12 -3.71 -2.96
CA ALA A 144 -5.30 -2.67 -1.95
C ALA A 144 -6.71 -2.06 -1.96
N LEU A 145 -7.55 -2.32 -2.98
CA LEU A 145 -8.90 -1.73 -3.08
C LEU A 145 -9.79 -2.08 -1.89
N ALA A 146 -9.73 -3.33 -1.39
CA ALA A 146 -10.53 -3.74 -0.25
C ALA A 146 -10.11 -3.01 1.03
N ALA A 147 -8.79 -2.87 1.26
CA ALA A 147 -8.25 -2.13 2.40
C ALA A 147 -8.58 -0.63 2.31
N ALA A 148 -8.38 -0.02 1.14
CA ALA A 148 -8.71 1.37 0.88
C ALA A 148 -10.21 1.64 1.05
N GLY A 149 -11.08 0.76 0.54
CA GLY A 149 -12.53 0.88 0.69
C GLY A 149 -12.98 0.75 2.13
N ALA A 150 -12.44 -0.22 2.87
CA ALA A 150 -12.74 -0.40 4.29
C ALA A 150 -12.33 0.83 5.12
N LEU A 151 -11.13 1.37 4.87
CA LEU A 151 -10.65 2.56 5.57
C LEU A 151 -11.46 3.80 5.19
N THR A 152 -11.76 3.99 3.90
CA THR A 152 -12.62 5.09 3.41
C THR A 152 -13.96 5.07 4.12
N ALA A 153 -14.62 3.91 4.18
CA ALA A 153 -15.92 3.76 4.81
C ALA A 153 -15.83 4.00 6.33
N HIS A 154 -14.82 3.45 6.98
CA HIS A 154 -14.57 3.65 8.41
C HIS A 154 -14.36 5.13 8.75
N THR A 155 -13.43 5.81 8.06
CA THR A 155 -13.13 7.22 8.28
C THR A 155 -14.34 8.10 7.97
N THR A 156 -15.08 7.82 6.89
CA THR A 156 -16.30 8.56 6.56
C THR A 156 -17.33 8.44 7.68
N ALA A 157 -17.58 7.22 8.15
CA ALA A 157 -18.55 6.95 9.21
C ALA A 157 -18.15 7.62 10.53
N VAL A 158 -16.90 7.45 10.98
CA VAL A 158 -16.40 8.09 12.21
C VAL A 158 -16.49 9.61 12.11
N THR A 159 -16.05 10.19 10.99
CA THR A 159 -16.11 11.65 10.77
C THR A 159 -17.56 12.16 10.73
N ALA A 160 -18.50 11.36 10.21
CA ALA A 160 -19.92 11.69 10.22
C ALA A 160 -20.51 11.62 11.63
N VAL A 161 -20.23 10.56 12.41
CA VAL A 161 -20.66 10.44 13.81
C VAL A 161 -20.17 11.63 14.63
N SER A 162 -18.86 11.91 14.60
CA SER A 162 -18.27 13.01 15.38
C SER A 162 -18.88 14.37 15.03
N ARG A 163 -19.21 14.62 13.75
CA ARG A 163 -19.94 15.84 13.37
C ARG A 163 -21.37 15.90 13.92
N HIS A 164 -22.06 14.77 14.01
CA HIS A 164 -23.42 14.72 14.56
C HIS A 164 -23.44 14.88 16.08
N GLU A 165 -22.44 14.34 16.79
CA GLU A 165 -22.29 14.51 18.24
C GLU A 165 -22.07 15.99 18.60
N VAL A 166 -21.21 16.69 17.87
CA VAL A 166 -20.97 18.13 18.06
C VAL A 166 -22.21 18.98 17.74
N ARG A 167 -23.10 18.49 16.86
CA ARG A 167 -24.34 19.17 16.45
C ARG A 167 -25.60 18.70 17.20
N GLY A 168 -25.48 17.77 18.16
CA GLY A 168 -26.59 17.27 18.98
C GLY A 168 -27.58 16.31 18.30
N GLY A 169 -27.18 15.59 17.24
CA GLY A 169 -28.05 14.65 16.50
C GLY A 169 -27.90 13.17 16.91
N SER A 170 -28.91 12.34 16.57
CA SER A 170 -28.90 10.88 16.82
C SER A 170 -27.79 10.14 16.05
N THR A 171 -27.04 9.27 16.73
CA THR A 171 -25.84 8.57 16.22
C THR A 171 -26.12 7.18 15.64
N SER A 172 -27.36 6.69 15.68
CA SER A 172 -27.70 5.29 15.35
C SER A 172 -27.54 4.92 13.88
N ALA A 173 -27.93 5.82 12.96
CA ALA A 173 -27.80 5.60 11.51
C ALA A 173 -26.33 5.54 11.03
N PRO A 174 -25.44 6.46 11.42
CA PRO A 174 -24.02 6.36 11.04
C PRO A 174 -23.29 5.19 11.76
N LEU A 175 -23.72 4.78 12.96
CA LEU A 175 -23.22 3.56 13.61
C LEU A 175 -23.67 2.27 12.90
N ALA A 176 -24.91 2.21 12.40
CA ALA A 176 -25.38 1.08 11.61
C ALA A 176 -24.64 0.99 10.26
N ALA A 177 -24.38 2.13 9.62
CA ALA A 177 -23.57 2.21 8.41
C ALA A 177 -22.10 1.81 8.65
N LEU A 178 -21.53 2.16 9.82
CA LEU A 178 -20.21 1.72 10.28
C LEU A 178 -20.17 0.20 10.49
N ALA A 179 -21.15 -0.36 11.20
CA ALA A 179 -21.25 -1.80 11.44
C ALA A 179 -21.40 -2.59 10.12
N ALA A 180 -22.22 -2.10 9.19
CA ALA A 180 -22.38 -2.71 7.88
C ALA A 180 -21.09 -2.64 7.04
N SER A 181 -20.41 -1.49 7.05
CA SER A 181 -19.17 -1.29 6.27
C SER A 181 -18.00 -2.10 6.81
N THR A 182 -17.86 -2.18 8.14
CA THR A 182 -16.86 -3.02 8.81
C THR A 182 -17.15 -4.51 8.62
N ALA A 183 -18.40 -4.94 8.71
CA ALA A 183 -18.79 -6.32 8.44
C ALA A 183 -18.50 -6.73 6.98
N LEU A 184 -18.79 -5.85 6.02
CA LEU A 184 -18.53 -6.08 4.61
C LEU A 184 -17.02 -6.11 4.31
N GLY A 185 -16.25 -5.17 4.85
CA GLY A 185 -14.79 -5.17 4.75
C GLY A 185 -14.15 -6.42 5.35
N ALA A 186 -14.58 -6.83 6.55
CA ALA A 186 -14.10 -8.04 7.21
C ALA A 186 -14.51 -9.33 6.47
N ALA A 187 -15.67 -9.35 5.81
CA ALA A 187 -16.10 -10.47 4.98
C ALA A 187 -15.26 -10.59 3.70
N LEU A 188 -14.94 -9.46 3.05
CA LEU A 188 -14.10 -9.44 1.85
C LEU A 188 -12.64 -9.84 2.15
N VAL A 189 -12.09 -9.38 3.29
CA VAL A 189 -10.75 -9.78 3.76
C VAL A 189 -10.72 -11.27 4.12
N ARG A 190 -11.73 -11.77 4.85
CA ARG A 190 -11.84 -13.22 5.14
C ARG A 190 -12.01 -14.07 3.87
N GLY A 191 -12.74 -13.58 2.87
CA GLY A 191 -12.87 -14.26 1.57
C GLY A 191 -11.56 -14.31 0.79
N ALA A 192 -10.74 -13.26 0.85
CA ALA A 192 -9.42 -13.23 0.22
C ALA A 192 -8.39 -14.14 0.94
N LEU A 193 -8.40 -14.15 2.27
CA LEU A 193 -7.60 -15.07 3.09
C LEU A 193 -8.09 -16.54 2.98
N GLY A 194 -9.38 -16.75 2.77
CA GLY A 194 -9.96 -18.06 2.49
C GLY A 194 -9.53 -18.61 1.13
N ARG A 195 -9.51 -17.78 0.08
CA ARG A 195 -9.04 -18.19 -1.27
C ARG A 195 -7.56 -18.52 -1.34
N THR A 196 -6.73 -17.89 -0.50
CA THR A 196 -5.28 -18.21 -0.41
C THR A 196 -5.02 -19.49 0.38
N ARG A 197 -5.90 -19.89 1.30
CA ARG A 197 -5.88 -21.22 1.93
C ARG A 197 -6.45 -22.32 1.02
N ASN A 198 -7.41 -21.98 0.16
CA ASN A 198 -8.11 -22.92 -0.71
C ASN A 198 -7.58 -22.97 -2.14
N THR A 199 -6.40 -22.39 -2.45
CA THR A 199 -5.65 -22.90 -3.59
C THR A 199 -5.34 -24.35 -3.27
N PRO A 200 -5.94 -25.35 -3.95
CA PRO A 200 -5.43 -26.70 -3.84
C PRO A 200 -3.94 -26.56 -4.14
N ARG A 201 -3.12 -27.03 -3.21
CA ARG A 201 -1.73 -27.35 -3.52
C ARG A 201 -1.87 -28.31 -4.69
N THR A 202 -1.80 -27.81 -5.92
CA THR A 202 -1.54 -28.64 -7.09
C THR A 202 -0.12 -29.09 -6.85
N GLY A 203 -0.01 -30.12 -6.00
CA GLY A 203 0.99 -31.12 -6.14
C GLY A 203 0.84 -31.60 -7.57
N HIS A 204 1.56 -30.93 -8.47
CA HIS A 204 2.17 -31.61 -9.57
C HIS A 204 3.16 -32.59 -8.93
N SER A 205 2.62 -33.65 -8.32
CA SER A 205 3.13 -34.97 -8.62
C SER A 205 2.98 -35.09 -10.13
N ALA A 206 4.01 -34.63 -10.84
CA ALA A 206 4.24 -35.08 -12.19
C ALA A 206 4.06 -36.61 -12.16
N PRO A 207 3.27 -37.20 -13.06
CA PRO A 207 3.24 -38.64 -13.17
C PRO A 207 4.70 -39.05 -13.41
N VAL A 208 5.26 -39.77 -12.45
CA VAL A 208 6.51 -40.50 -12.65
C VAL A 208 6.25 -41.35 -13.90
N PRO A 209 7.00 -41.14 -15.00
CA PRO A 209 6.82 -41.97 -16.17
C PRO A 209 6.99 -43.43 -15.73
N PRO A 210 6.12 -44.36 -16.16
CA PRO A 210 6.28 -45.76 -15.80
C PRO A 210 7.71 -46.16 -16.19
N HIS A 211 8.45 -46.70 -15.22
CA HIS A 211 9.74 -47.32 -15.49
C HIS A 211 9.59 -48.21 -16.73
N PRO A 212 10.40 -48.03 -17.78
CA PRO A 212 10.43 -49.01 -18.83
C PRO A 212 10.81 -50.33 -18.16
N ARG A 213 9.89 -51.30 -18.20
CA ARG A 213 10.22 -52.70 -17.98
C ARG A 213 11.48 -52.95 -18.78
N ARG A 214 12.57 -53.30 -18.09
CA ARG A 214 13.81 -53.76 -18.71
C ARG A 214 13.48 -55.01 -19.52
N ALA A 215 13.05 -54.81 -20.76
CA ALA A 215 13.20 -55.79 -21.82
C ALA A 215 14.71 -56.04 -21.99
N GLY A 216 15.04 -57.32 -22.10
CA GLY A 216 16.36 -57.86 -21.86
C GLY A 216 17.49 -57.14 -22.57
N TRP A 217 18.44 -56.65 -21.77
CA TRP A 217 19.83 -56.62 -22.17
C TRP A 217 20.43 -57.94 -21.73
N GLN A 218 20.68 -58.79 -22.72
CA GLN A 218 21.49 -59.98 -22.61
C GLN A 218 22.80 -59.61 -21.90
N GLN A 219 23.20 -60.41 -20.91
CA GLN A 219 24.52 -60.26 -20.31
C GLN A 219 25.58 -60.49 -21.40
N PRO A 220 26.60 -59.64 -21.53
CA PRO A 220 27.75 -59.97 -22.36
C PRO A 220 28.43 -61.22 -21.78
N PRO A 221 28.95 -62.13 -22.63
CA PRO A 221 29.60 -63.35 -22.17
C PRO A 221 30.84 -63.03 -21.31
N PRO A 222 31.21 -63.90 -20.37
CA PRO A 222 32.36 -63.67 -19.49
C PRO A 222 33.65 -63.53 -20.31
N ALA A 223 34.45 -62.53 -19.94
CA ALA A 223 35.75 -62.27 -20.54
C ALA A 223 36.63 -63.54 -20.47
N ARG A 224 37.07 -64.02 -21.63
CA ARG A 224 38.11 -65.05 -21.73
C ARG A 224 39.37 -64.52 -21.04
N ARG A 225 39.88 -65.26 -20.06
CA ARG A 225 41.22 -65.04 -19.50
C ARG A 225 42.24 -65.10 -20.63
N ALA A 226 43.09 -64.08 -20.72
CA ALA A 226 44.25 -64.11 -21.61
C ALA A 226 45.21 -65.23 -21.18
N PRO A 227 45.87 -65.93 -22.13
CA PRO A 227 46.90 -66.91 -21.79
C PRO A 227 48.13 -66.22 -21.16
N PRO A 228 48.90 -66.93 -20.31
CA PRO A 228 50.09 -66.37 -19.69
C PRO A 228 51.19 -66.07 -20.72
N SER A 229 51.92 -64.98 -20.49
CA SER A 229 53.07 -64.55 -21.26
C SER A 229 54.18 -65.61 -21.26
N PRO A 230 54.90 -65.83 -22.38
CA PRO A 230 56.05 -66.74 -22.40
C PRO A 230 57.24 -66.19 -21.59
N PRO A 231 58.12 -67.07 -21.07
CA PRO A 231 59.26 -66.68 -20.27
C PRO A 231 60.29 -65.89 -21.09
N ARG A 232 60.87 -64.85 -20.47
CA ARG A 232 61.99 -64.08 -21.01
C ARG A 232 63.25 -64.95 -21.09
N SER A 233 63.90 -64.95 -22.24
CA SER A 233 65.21 -65.57 -22.47
C SER A 233 66.31 -64.85 -21.67
N PRO A 234 67.34 -65.55 -21.18
CA PRO A 234 68.45 -64.96 -20.43
C PRO A 234 69.42 -64.17 -21.34
N PRO A 235 70.22 -63.25 -20.75
CA PRO A 235 71.09 -62.35 -21.49
C PRO A 235 72.28 -63.09 -22.14
N GLY A 236 72.49 -62.85 -23.43
CA GLY A 236 73.65 -63.33 -24.15
C GLY A 236 74.92 -62.59 -23.71
N THR A 237 75.88 -63.36 -23.23
CA THR A 237 77.28 -62.98 -23.06
C THR A 237 77.99 -62.97 -24.43
N ARG A 238 78.57 -61.83 -24.82
CA ARG A 238 79.81 -61.75 -25.61
C ARG A 238 80.56 -60.49 -25.22
#